data_AF-A0A920R6S4-F1
#
_entry.id   AF-A0A920R6S4-F1
#
_cell.length_a   1.000
_cell.length_b   1.000
_cell.length_c   1.000
_cell.angle_alpha   90.00
_cell.angle_beta   90.00
_cell.angle_gamma   90.00
#
_symmetry.space_group_name_H-M   'P 1'
#
loop_
_entity.id
_entity.type
_entity.pdbx_description
1 polymer ?
#
loop_
_entity_poly.entity_id
_entity_poly.type
_entity_poly.pdbx_seq_one_letter_code
_entity_poly.pdbx_strand_id
1 'polypeptide(L)'
;MRFSSVLFTLAATAIFSLGASAQDENGGAISGVVQSQNGPEAGVWVVAETDDTPTHFVKIVVTDDDGRFVLPELPEAIFQVWVRGYGLVDSEPISLRSGASNVSLKAFLAEDPLLAAQVYPANYWYSLLEVPGHEEFPGTGPDGNGISEGMRSQAQWIDMTKQGCQLCHQLGNKLTRSLDHLSHLDFETGLEAWQYRTAMGIRGPFMAAFAGRYGPRGIEMYADWTDRIAAGEVPPTPPRPSGIERNIVITQWDWGNESSYIHDEFNNR
;
A
#
# COMPACT_ATOMS: atom_id res chain seq x y z
N MET A 1 -9.59 -10.37 -95.28
CA MET A 1 -9.66 -9.31 -94.25
C MET A 1 -10.47 -9.86 -93.08
N ARG A 2 -9.82 -10.17 -91.96
CA ARG A 2 -10.46 -10.68 -90.74
C ARG A 2 -10.57 -9.52 -89.75
N PHE A 3 -11.78 -9.17 -89.33
CA PHE A 3 -12.02 -8.19 -88.26
C PHE A 3 -12.09 -8.93 -86.92
N SER A 4 -11.16 -8.66 -86.02
CA SER A 4 -11.24 -9.06 -84.61
C SER A 4 -11.96 -7.96 -83.82
N SER A 5 -13.04 -8.32 -83.15
CA SER A 5 -13.76 -7.45 -82.21
C SER A 5 -13.21 -7.66 -80.81
N VAL A 6 -12.72 -6.60 -80.16
CA VAL A 6 -12.25 -6.62 -78.77
C VAL A 6 -13.39 -6.13 -77.88
N LEU A 7 -13.88 -7.01 -77.01
CA LEU A 7 -14.83 -6.66 -75.94
C LEU A 7 -14.04 -6.07 -74.76
N PHE A 8 -14.37 -4.85 -74.33
CA PHE A 8 -13.87 -4.27 -73.07
C PHE A 8 -14.88 -4.58 -71.95
N THR A 9 -14.46 -5.34 -70.94
CA THR A 9 -15.26 -5.61 -69.74
C THR A 9 -14.97 -4.51 -68.70
N LEU A 10 -15.97 -3.71 -68.35
CA LEU A 10 -15.88 -2.77 -67.22
C LEU A 10 -15.99 -3.54 -65.90
N ALA A 11 -14.94 -3.54 -65.09
CA ALA A 11 -14.98 -4.04 -63.72
C ALA A 11 -15.43 -2.90 -62.78
N ALA A 12 -16.62 -3.01 -62.20
CA ALA A 12 -17.10 -2.10 -61.17
C ALA A 12 -16.44 -2.45 -59.83
N THR A 13 -15.60 -1.55 -59.31
CA THR A 13 -14.96 -1.69 -58.01
C THR A 13 -15.93 -1.23 -56.92
N ALA A 14 -16.45 -2.16 -56.11
CA ALA A 14 -17.24 -1.82 -54.94
C ALA A 14 -16.31 -1.33 -53.82
N ILE A 15 -16.44 -0.05 -53.46
CA ILE A 15 -15.75 0.53 -52.30
C ILE A 15 -16.52 0.11 -51.07
N PHE A 16 -16.02 -0.87 -50.33
CA PHE A 16 -16.48 -1.15 -48.98
C PHE A 16 -15.95 -0.05 -48.06
N SER A 17 -16.82 0.87 -47.67
CA SER A 17 -16.58 1.75 -46.53
C SER A 17 -16.57 0.89 -45.27
N LEU A 18 -15.36 0.56 -44.80
CA LEU A 18 -15.14 0.12 -43.43
C LEU A 18 -15.65 1.23 -42.52
N GLY A 19 -16.78 0.99 -41.85
CA GLY A 19 -17.20 1.83 -40.75
C GLY A 19 -16.09 1.78 -39.71
N ALA A 20 -15.42 2.91 -39.49
CA ALA A 20 -14.63 3.10 -38.30
C ALA A 20 -15.62 3.03 -37.13
N SER A 21 -15.64 1.91 -36.39
CA SER A 21 -16.15 1.95 -35.02
C SER A 21 -15.34 3.03 -34.32
N ALA A 22 -16.04 3.99 -33.70
CA ALA A 22 -15.40 4.86 -32.73
C ALA A 22 -14.57 3.97 -31.79
N GLN A 23 -13.27 4.26 -31.64
CA GLN A 23 -12.55 3.80 -30.46
C GLN A 23 -13.40 4.24 -29.27
N ASP A 24 -13.68 3.32 -28.35
CA ASP A 24 -14.35 3.63 -27.09
C ASP A 24 -13.74 4.92 -26.53
N GLU A 25 -14.52 6.01 -26.49
CA GLU A 25 -14.01 7.35 -26.19
C GLU A 25 -13.42 7.43 -24.77
N ASN A 26 -13.66 6.39 -23.94
CA ASN A 26 -13.12 6.23 -22.60
C ASN A 26 -11.93 5.26 -22.49
N GLY A 27 -11.43 4.68 -23.58
CA GLY A 27 -10.25 3.81 -23.55
C GLY A 27 -10.36 2.66 -22.53
N GLY A 28 -11.53 2.03 -22.41
CA GLY A 28 -11.76 0.95 -21.46
C GLY A 28 -12.01 1.38 -20.00
N ALA A 29 -12.24 2.68 -19.73
CA ALA A 29 -12.38 3.13 -18.34
C ALA A 29 -13.52 2.45 -17.59
N ILE A 30 -13.30 2.19 -16.29
CA ILE A 30 -14.36 1.81 -15.35
C ILE A 30 -14.77 3.06 -14.57
N SER A 31 -16.07 3.38 -14.51
CA SER A 31 -16.56 4.58 -13.83
C SER A 31 -17.80 4.32 -12.98
N GLY A 32 -17.94 5.09 -11.90
CA GLY A 32 -19.02 4.89 -10.96
C GLY A 32 -18.98 5.82 -9.76
N VAL A 33 -19.69 5.40 -8.72
CA VAL A 33 -19.78 6.06 -7.41
C VAL A 33 -19.49 5.06 -6.29
N VAL A 34 -18.89 5.54 -5.21
CA VAL A 34 -18.74 4.82 -3.95
C VAL A 34 -19.72 5.39 -2.94
N GLN A 35 -20.49 4.52 -2.29
CA GLN A 35 -21.46 4.91 -1.27
C GLN A 35 -21.38 4.01 -0.04
N SER A 36 -21.58 4.62 1.14
CA SER A 36 -21.81 3.92 2.40
C SER A 36 -23.21 4.21 2.93
N GLN A 37 -23.51 3.71 4.12
CA GLN A 37 -24.73 4.07 4.85
C GLN A 37 -24.86 5.57 5.16
N ASN A 38 -23.76 6.33 5.11
CA ASN A 38 -23.74 7.78 5.33
C ASN A 38 -23.87 8.59 4.03
N GLY A 39 -24.00 7.94 2.87
CA GLY A 39 -24.04 8.59 1.56
C GLY A 39 -22.74 8.40 0.77
N PRO A 40 -22.44 9.29 -0.20
CA PRO A 40 -21.22 9.19 -1.00
C PRO A 40 -19.95 9.30 -0.17
N GLU A 41 -18.96 8.47 -0.48
CA GLU A 41 -17.68 8.46 0.23
C GLU A 41 -16.62 9.24 -0.55
N ALA A 42 -16.27 10.42 -0.06
CA ALA A 42 -15.23 11.25 -0.64
C ALA A 42 -13.82 10.88 -0.14
N GLY A 43 -12.82 11.01 -1.00
CA GLY A 43 -11.42 10.78 -0.65
C GLY A 43 -11.10 9.34 -0.30
N VAL A 44 -11.78 8.36 -0.91
CA VAL A 44 -11.48 6.93 -0.74
C VAL A 44 -10.86 6.37 -2.01
N TRP A 45 -10.00 5.37 -1.86
CA TRP A 45 -9.32 4.73 -2.98
C TRP A 45 -10.21 3.66 -3.60
N VAL A 46 -10.36 3.72 -4.91
CA VAL A 46 -10.91 2.63 -5.71
C VAL A 46 -9.73 1.92 -6.37
N VAL A 47 -9.60 0.63 -6.08
CA VAL A 47 -8.49 -0.22 -6.51
C VAL A 47 -9.04 -1.24 -7.50
N ALA A 48 -8.41 -1.36 -8.66
CA ALA A 48 -8.72 -2.36 -9.67
C ALA A 48 -7.47 -3.19 -9.96
N GLU A 49 -7.56 -4.50 -9.75
CA GLU A 49 -6.47 -5.45 -9.89
C GLU A 49 -6.82 -6.54 -10.92
N THR A 50 -5.84 -6.99 -11.71
CA THR A 50 -6.04 -8.10 -12.65
C THR A 50 -4.76 -8.91 -12.86
N ASP A 51 -4.95 -10.21 -13.05
CA ASP A 51 -3.95 -11.16 -13.52
C ASP A 51 -4.18 -11.58 -14.98
N ASP A 52 -5.15 -10.97 -15.69
CA ASP A 52 -5.43 -11.26 -17.10
C ASP A 52 -4.34 -10.70 -18.04
N THR A 53 -3.45 -9.85 -17.51
CA THR A 53 -2.28 -9.32 -18.20
C THR A 53 -1.03 -10.19 -17.95
N PRO A 54 -0.01 -10.17 -18.82
CA PRO A 54 1.23 -10.95 -18.62
C PRO A 54 1.98 -10.63 -17.32
N THR A 55 1.65 -9.52 -16.68
CA THR A 55 2.19 -9.02 -15.42
C THR A 55 1.02 -8.54 -14.59
N HIS A 56 1.00 -8.84 -13.29
CA HIS A 56 -0.05 -8.36 -12.39
C HIS A 56 -0.17 -6.84 -12.49
N PHE A 57 -1.40 -6.36 -12.68
CA PHE A 57 -1.69 -4.96 -12.96
C PHE A 57 -2.64 -4.40 -11.91
N VAL A 58 -2.29 -3.21 -11.40
CA VAL A 58 -3.14 -2.46 -10.47
C VAL A 58 -3.35 -1.04 -10.96
N LYS A 59 -4.60 -0.58 -10.98
CA LYS A 59 -4.96 0.83 -11.16
C LYS A 59 -5.67 1.32 -9.90
N ILE A 60 -5.23 2.47 -9.36
CA ILE A 60 -5.81 3.09 -8.17
C ILE A 60 -6.15 4.54 -8.47
N VAL A 61 -7.35 4.95 -8.09
CA VAL A 61 -7.83 6.34 -8.14
C VAL A 61 -8.49 6.72 -6.84
N VAL A 62 -8.77 8.02 -6.66
CA VAL A 62 -9.44 8.53 -5.46
C VAL A 62 -10.77 9.16 -5.85
N THR A 63 -11.80 8.96 -5.03
CA THR A 63 -13.12 9.54 -5.25
C THR A 63 -13.17 11.05 -5.01
N ASP A 64 -14.00 11.75 -5.78
CA ASP A 64 -14.29 13.17 -5.58
C ASP A 64 -15.26 13.45 -4.40
N ASP A 65 -15.70 14.70 -4.24
CA ASP A 65 -16.63 15.10 -3.16
C ASP A 65 -17.99 14.40 -3.21
N ASP A 66 -18.41 13.97 -4.41
CA ASP A 66 -19.66 13.25 -4.65
C ASP A 66 -19.44 11.72 -4.66
N GLY A 67 -18.26 11.25 -4.24
CA GLY A 67 -17.90 9.83 -4.22
C GLY A 67 -17.68 9.24 -5.62
N ARG A 68 -17.56 10.06 -6.67
CA ARG A 68 -17.41 9.58 -8.05
C ARG A 68 -15.96 9.19 -8.32
N PHE A 69 -15.77 8.20 -9.18
CA PHE A 69 -14.45 7.78 -9.63
C PHE A 69 -14.46 7.41 -11.12
N VAL A 70 -13.27 7.49 -11.72
CA VAL A 70 -12.98 6.94 -13.05
C VAL A 70 -11.61 6.26 -12.94
N LEU A 71 -11.53 4.98 -13.27
CA LEU A 71 -10.31 4.22 -13.50
C LEU A 71 -9.99 4.28 -15.00
N PRO A 72 -9.10 5.18 -15.46
CA PRO A 72 -8.89 5.42 -16.89
C PRO A 72 -7.87 4.44 -17.48
N GLU A 73 -7.86 4.33 -18.81
CA GLU A 73 -6.80 3.64 -19.58
C GLU A 73 -6.55 2.22 -19.06
N LEU A 74 -7.62 1.43 -18.96
CA LEU A 74 -7.56 0.05 -18.52
C LEU A 74 -7.41 -0.87 -19.75
N PRO A 75 -6.52 -1.88 -19.71
CA PRO A 75 -6.49 -2.89 -20.75
C PRO A 75 -7.82 -3.67 -20.82
N GLU A 76 -8.08 -4.30 -21.96
CA GLU A 76 -9.22 -5.21 -22.13
C GLU A 76 -9.06 -6.47 -21.27
N ALA A 77 -9.61 -6.43 -20.06
CA ALA A 77 -9.50 -7.48 -19.04
C ALA A 77 -10.72 -7.48 -18.11
N ILE A 78 -10.80 -8.48 -17.23
CA ILE A 78 -11.66 -8.46 -16.04
C ILE A 78 -10.80 -8.05 -14.84
N PHE A 79 -11.33 -7.14 -14.03
CA PHE A 79 -10.68 -6.62 -12.83
C PHE A 79 -11.47 -7.03 -11.58
N GLN A 80 -10.75 -7.34 -10.51
CA GLN A 80 -11.30 -7.28 -9.16
C GLN A 80 -11.24 -5.83 -8.69
N VAL A 81 -12.40 -5.23 -8.45
CA VAL A 81 -12.52 -3.83 -8.05
C VAL A 81 -13.07 -3.72 -6.64
N TRP A 82 -12.37 -2.99 -5.78
CA TRP A 82 -12.69 -2.83 -4.37
C TRP A 82 -12.33 -1.42 -3.87
N VAL A 83 -12.79 -1.10 -2.66
CA VAL A 83 -12.69 0.22 -2.05
C VAL A 83 -11.90 0.12 -0.74
N ARG A 84 -10.99 1.07 -0.55
CA ARG A 84 -10.28 1.32 0.71
C ARG A 84 -10.46 2.76 1.13
N GLY A 85 -10.59 3.03 2.43
CA GLY A 85 -10.56 4.40 2.95
C GLY A 85 -10.35 4.46 4.44
N TYR A 86 -9.74 5.53 4.94
CA TYR A 86 -9.59 5.71 6.39
C TYR A 86 -10.94 5.92 7.06
N GLY A 87 -11.15 5.24 8.19
CA GLY A 87 -12.46 5.16 8.86
C GLY A 87 -13.42 4.12 8.25
N LEU A 88 -12.99 3.38 7.23
CA LEU A 88 -13.72 2.29 6.62
C LEU A 88 -13.00 0.96 6.85
N VAL A 89 -13.71 -0.14 6.61
CA VAL A 89 -13.09 -1.42 6.29
C VAL A 89 -12.98 -1.56 4.78
N ASP A 90 -11.98 -2.31 4.33
CA ASP A 90 -11.86 -2.66 2.91
C ASP A 90 -13.12 -3.39 2.45
N SER A 91 -13.65 -3.03 1.28
CA SER A 91 -14.80 -3.73 0.71
C SER A 91 -14.38 -5.06 0.11
N GLU A 92 -15.29 -6.03 0.07
CA GLU A 92 -15.10 -7.22 -0.76
C GLU A 92 -14.94 -6.84 -2.25
N PRO A 93 -13.99 -7.43 -2.98
CA PRO A 93 -13.83 -7.17 -4.40
C PRO A 93 -15.01 -7.67 -5.23
N ILE A 94 -15.35 -6.91 -6.27
CA ILE A 94 -16.32 -7.31 -7.29
C ILE A 94 -15.67 -7.38 -8.67
N SER A 95 -16.10 -8.34 -9.48
CA SER A 95 -15.56 -8.49 -10.84
C SER A 95 -16.23 -7.53 -11.82
N LEU A 96 -15.44 -6.68 -12.48
CA LEU A 96 -15.89 -5.73 -13.49
C LEU A 96 -15.03 -5.86 -14.75
N ARG A 97 -15.63 -5.65 -15.92
CA ARG A 97 -14.90 -5.61 -17.19
C ARG A 97 -14.51 -4.18 -17.52
N SER A 98 -13.39 -4.01 -18.23
CA SER A 98 -13.03 -2.78 -18.92
C SER A 98 -14.26 -2.18 -19.65
N GLY A 99 -14.45 -0.86 -19.54
CA GLY A 99 -15.61 -0.14 -20.08
C GLY A 99 -16.89 -0.14 -19.21
N ALA A 100 -16.88 -0.76 -18.03
CA ALA A 100 -18.04 -0.73 -17.13
C ALA A 100 -18.34 0.70 -16.64
N SER A 101 -19.59 1.14 -16.76
CA SER A 101 -20.03 2.49 -16.37
C SER A 101 -21.23 2.45 -15.43
N ASN A 102 -21.46 3.55 -14.71
CA ASN A 102 -22.52 3.68 -13.70
C ASN A 102 -22.44 2.61 -12.60
N VAL A 103 -21.22 2.18 -12.27
CA VAL A 103 -20.97 1.20 -11.22
C VAL A 103 -21.29 1.83 -9.86
N SER A 104 -21.92 1.07 -8.97
CA SER A 104 -22.11 1.46 -7.57
C SER A 104 -21.29 0.53 -6.69
N LEU A 105 -20.18 1.03 -6.15
CA LEU A 105 -19.37 0.32 -5.16
C LEU A 105 -19.87 0.64 -3.75
N LYS A 106 -19.91 -0.39 -2.89
CA LYS A 106 -20.32 -0.23 -1.50
C LYS A 106 -19.10 -0.12 -0.60
N ALA A 107 -19.14 0.86 0.29
CA ALA A 107 -18.19 1.06 1.37
C ALA A 107 -18.86 0.79 2.72
N PHE A 108 -18.07 0.31 3.68
CA PHE A 108 -18.54 -0.05 5.01
C PHE A 108 -17.74 0.72 6.05
N LEU A 109 -18.44 1.40 6.96
CA LEU A 109 -17.78 2.09 8.06
C LEU A 109 -17.14 1.06 8.98
N ALA A 110 -15.96 1.40 9.51
CA ALA A 110 -15.42 0.63 10.62
C ALA A 110 -16.28 0.82 11.86
N GLU A 111 -16.54 -0.27 12.58
CA GLU A 111 -17.41 -0.28 13.76
C GLU A 111 -16.73 0.37 14.99
N ASP A 112 -15.40 0.37 15.02
CA ASP A 112 -14.60 0.96 16.09
C ASP A 112 -13.24 1.50 15.56
N PRO A 113 -12.50 2.27 16.38
CA PRO A 113 -11.19 2.81 15.99
C PRO A 113 -10.12 1.75 15.68
N LEU A 114 -10.16 0.58 16.32
CA LEU A 114 -9.19 -0.50 16.13
C LEU A 114 -9.35 -1.15 14.76
N LEU A 115 -10.59 -1.38 14.35
CA LEU A 115 -10.95 -1.88 13.03
C LEU A 115 -10.63 -0.83 11.95
N ALA A 116 -10.94 0.45 12.21
CA ALA A 116 -10.60 1.55 11.30
C ALA A 116 -9.09 1.64 11.04
N ALA A 117 -8.28 1.39 12.07
CA ALA A 117 -6.84 1.51 11.99
C ALA A 117 -6.15 0.37 11.21
N GLN A 118 -6.85 -0.74 10.94
CA GLN A 118 -6.26 -1.88 10.23
C GLN A 118 -5.75 -1.52 8.83
N VAL A 119 -6.43 -0.59 8.16
CA VAL A 119 -6.06 -0.10 6.82
C VAL A 119 -5.09 1.10 6.85
N TYR A 120 -4.69 1.57 8.03
CA TYR A 120 -3.76 2.68 8.13
C TYR A 120 -2.35 2.27 7.65
N PRO A 121 -1.62 3.18 6.99
CA PRO A 121 -0.26 2.93 6.55
C PRO A 121 0.67 2.56 7.71
N ALA A 122 1.69 1.74 7.43
CA ALA A 122 2.65 1.30 8.44
C ALA A 122 3.32 2.46 9.18
N ASN A 123 3.68 3.54 8.48
CA ASN A 123 4.29 4.71 9.09
C ASN A 123 3.39 5.45 10.09
N TYR A 124 2.05 5.33 10.00
CA TYR A 124 1.14 5.88 11.01
C TYR A 124 1.19 5.07 12.30
N TRP A 125 1.20 3.74 12.22
CA TRP A 125 1.41 2.90 13.41
C TRP A 125 2.76 3.18 14.06
N TYR A 126 3.78 3.41 13.24
CA TYR A 126 5.11 3.78 13.72
C TYR A 126 5.17 5.15 14.41
N SER A 127 4.15 6.01 14.26
CA SER A 127 4.06 7.29 14.96
C SER A 127 3.80 7.16 16.46
N LEU A 128 3.32 6.00 16.92
CA LEU A 128 3.11 5.71 18.35
C LEU A 128 4.41 5.41 19.10
N LEU A 129 5.54 5.27 18.39
CA LEU A 129 6.83 4.96 19.01
C LEU A 129 7.29 6.13 19.90
N GLU A 130 7.46 5.87 21.20
CA GLU A 130 7.89 6.86 22.18
C GLU A 130 9.42 6.97 22.23
N VAL A 131 9.97 7.81 21.35
CA VAL A 131 11.40 8.11 21.32
C VAL A 131 11.83 8.83 22.61
N PRO A 132 12.94 8.45 23.26
CA PRO A 132 13.47 9.14 24.44
C PRO A 132 13.64 10.65 24.23
N GLY A 133 13.37 11.43 25.27
CA GLY A 133 13.49 12.89 25.27
C GLY A 133 14.91 13.37 25.04
N HIS A 134 15.08 14.58 24.50
CA HIS A 134 16.41 15.16 24.22
C HIS A 134 17.28 15.31 25.48
N GLU A 135 16.66 15.51 26.62
CA GLU A 135 17.25 15.64 27.96
C GLU A 135 17.81 14.33 28.51
N GLU A 136 17.43 13.19 27.93
CA GLU A 136 17.95 11.87 28.31
C GLU A 136 19.33 11.56 27.69
N PHE A 137 19.86 12.47 26.86
CA PHE A 137 21.15 12.28 26.18
C PHE A 137 22.25 13.18 26.78
N PRO A 138 23.52 12.72 26.80
CA PRO A 138 24.01 11.45 26.24
C PRO A 138 23.58 10.23 27.08
N GLY A 139 23.56 9.06 26.45
CA GLY A 139 23.30 7.81 27.15
C GLY A 139 24.30 7.54 28.27
N THR A 140 23.83 6.86 29.31
CA THR A 140 24.60 6.60 30.55
C THR A 140 24.80 5.11 30.83
N GLY A 141 24.50 4.26 29.85
CA GLY A 141 24.74 2.82 29.93
C GLY A 141 23.64 2.04 30.66
N PRO A 142 23.78 0.71 30.76
CA PRO A 142 22.79 -0.18 31.35
C PRO A 142 22.56 0.07 32.85
N ASP A 143 23.58 0.52 33.59
CA ASP A 143 23.46 0.87 35.01
C ASP A 143 22.90 2.30 35.24
N GLY A 144 22.65 3.04 34.16
CA GLY A 144 22.08 4.38 34.16
C GLY A 144 20.68 4.39 33.54
N ASN A 145 20.48 5.21 32.51
CA ASN A 145 19.20 5.35 31.79
C ASN A 145 18.95 4.27 30.72
N GLY A 146 19.78 3.23 30.65
CA GLY A 146 19.63 2.15 29.69
C GLY A 146 19.93 2.53 28.23
N ILE A 147 20.33 3.78 27.97
CA ILE A 147 20.76 4.23 26.64
C ILE A 147 22.28 4.04 26.53
N SER A 148 22.73 3.46 25.41
CA SER A 148 24.15 3.26 25.12
C SER A 148 24.96 4.55 25.30
N GLU A 149 26.12 4.47 25.97
CA GLU A 149 27.03 5.61 26.14
C GLU A 149 27.53 6.20 24.82
N GLY A 150 27.51 5.39 23.74
CA GLY A 150 27.82 5.83 22.38
C GLY A 150 26.71 6.62 21.68
N MET A 151 25.51 6.67 22.26
CA MET A 151 24.37 7.43 21.78
C MET A 151 24.38 8.82 22.43
N ARG A 152 24.86 9.82 21.70
CA ARG A 152 25.18 11.15 22.23
C ARG A 152 24.04 12.16 22.13
N SER A 153 23.03 11.90 21.32
CA SER A 153 21.90 12.83 21.11
C SER A 153 20.63 12.11 20.66
N GLN A 154 19.48 12.75 20.87
CA GLN A 154 18.21 12.29 20.33
C GLN A 154 18.21 12.25 18.79
N ALA A 155 18.89 13.18 18.13
CA ALA A 155 19.01 13.16 16.67
C ALA A 155 19.69 11.88 16.16
N GLN A 156 20.72 11.39 16.86
CA GLN A 156 21.37 10.12 16.55
C GLN A 156 20.43 8.93 16.79
N TRP A 157 19.60 8.97 17.85
CA TRP A 157 18.58 7.95 18.10
C TRP A 157 17.55 7.91 16.97
N ILE A 158 17.03 9.06 16.56
CA ILE A 158 16.06 9.20 15.47
C ILE A 158 16.68 8.74 14.15
N ASP A 159 17.93 9.10 13.86
CA ASP A 159 18.65 8.64 12.67
C ASP A 159 18.77 7.12 12.66
N MET A 160 19.21 6.50 13.77
CA MET A 160 19.27 5.04 13.87
C MET A 160 17.88 4.39 13.70
N THR A 161 16.83 5.04 14.18
CA THR A 161 15.43 4.57 14.12
C THR A 161 14.90 4.64 12.68
N LYS A 162 15.23 5.68 11.93
CA LYS A 162 14.76 5.91 10.55
C LYS A 162 15.67 5.27 9.49
N GLN A 163 16.97 5.49 9.57
CA GLN A 163 17.95 5.00 8.59
C GLN A 163 18.55 3.64 8.96
N GLY A 164 18.56 3.27 10.24
CA GLY A 164 19.06 1.98 10.69
C GLY A 164 18.01 0.86 10.58
N CYS A 165 16.86 1.05 11.22
CA CYS A 165 15.80 0.04 11.23
C CYS A 165 14.82 0.20 10.06
N GLN A 166 14.16 1.37 9.93
CA GLN A 166 13.08 1.56 8.96
C GLN A 166 13.53 1.45 7.50
N LEU A 167 14.79 1.76 7.21
CA LEU A 167 15.36 1.62 5.86
C LEU A 167 15.32 0.17 5.36
N CYS A 168 15.58 -0.81 6.23
CA CYS A 168 15.61 -2.23 5.86
C CYS A 168 14.33 -2.98 6.22
N HIS A 169 13.55 -2.46 7.18
CA HIS A 169 12.40 -3.14 7.74
C HIS A 169 11.22 -2.18 7.75
N GLN A 170 10.11 -2.52 7.09
CA GLN A 170 8.89 -1.73 7.20
C GLN A 170 8.24 -1.93 8.58
N LEU A 171 8.60 -1.07 9.53
CA LEU A 171 8.00 -1.00 10.84
C LEU A 171 6.60 -0.38 10.78
N GLY A 172 5.67 -1.01 11.49
CA GLY A 172 4.28 -0.57 11.62
C GLY A 172 3.28 -1.31 10.73
N ASN A 173 3.72 -2.22 9.85
CA ASN A 173 2.80 -3.18 9.22
C ASN A 173 2.35 -4.22 10.26
N LYS A 174 1.31 -5.01 9.96
CA LYS A 174 0.73 -5.96 10.93
C LYS A 174 1.79 -6.91 11.51
N LEU A 175 2.69 -7.44 10.69
CA LEU A 175 3.73 -8.38 11.12
C LEU A 175 4.79 -7.75 12.01
N THR A 176 5.13 -6.48 11.79
CA THR A 176 6.20 -5.81 12.56
C THR A 176 5.67 -5.08 13.80
N ARG A 177 4.41 -4.62 13.78
CA ARG A 177 3.77 -3.94 14.93
C ARG A 177 3.17 -4.88 15.97
N SER A 178 2.95 -6.15 15.61
CA SER A 178 2.45 -7.19 16.52
C SER A 178 3.49 -8.29 16.75
N LEU A 179 3.24 -9.11 17.77
CA LEU A 179 3.99 -10.33 18.06
C LEU A 179 3.15 -11.60 17.86
N ASP A 180 1.95 -11.49 17.26
CA ASP A 180 1.00 -12.59 17.10
C ASP A 180 1.62 -13.82 16.40
N HIS A 181 2.50 -13.59 15.42
CA HIS A 181 3.20 -14.67 14.71
C HIS A 181 4.16 -15.48 15.59
N LEU A 182 4.55 -14.95 16.75
CA LEU A 182 5.41 -15.61 17.75
C LEU A 182 4.61 -16.15 18.94
N SER A 183 3.28 -16.00 18.97
CA SER A 183 2.46 -16.39 20.12
C SER A 183 2.55 -17.88 20.48
N HIS A 184 2.97 -18.73 19.52
CA HIS A 184 3.16 -20.17 19.71
C HIS A 184 4.45 -20.54 20.46
N LEU A 185 5.29 -19.56 20.80
CA LEU A 185 6.55 -19.74 21.53
C LEU A 185 6.42 -19.41 23.03
N ASP A 186 5.25 -18.94 23.47
CA ASP A 186 4.89 -18.75 24.88
C ASP A 186 5.89 -17.89 25.70
N PHE A 187 6.40 -16.80 25.13
CA PHE A 187 7.24 -15.83 25.84
C PHE A 187 6.49 -15.16 27.01
N GLU A 188 7.20 -14.87 28.11
CA GLU A 188 6.58 -14.26 29.29
C GLU A 188 6.28 -12.77 29.11
N THR A 189 7.08 -12.09 28.27
CA THR A 189 6.98 -10.64 28.05
C THR A 189 7.19 -10.25 26.59
N GLY A 190 6.62 -9.12 26.17
CA GLY A 190 6.90 -8.53 24.86
C GLY A 190 8.39 -8.23 24.64
N LEU A 191 9.10 -7.87 25.70
CA LEU A 191 10.56 -7.66 25.69
C LEU A 191 11.32 -8.92 25.27
N GLU A 192 11.03 -10.06 25.89
CA GLU A 192 11.65 -11.34 25.54
C GLU A 192 11.36 -11.73 24.09
N ALA A 193 10.11 -11.59 23.65
CA ALA A 193 9.70 -11.87 22.28
C ALA A 193 10.43 -10.97 21.26
N TRP A 194 10.62 -9.68 21.56
CA TRP A 194 11.37 -8.77 20.70
C TRP A 194 12.87 -9.08 20.65
N GLN A 195 13.48 -9.45 21.78
CA GLN A 195 14.87 -9.88 21.84
C GLN A 195 15.08 -11.14 20.99
N TYR A 196 14.19 -12.13 21.15
CA TYR A 196 14.18 -13.33 20.33
C TYR A 196 14.03 -13.01 18.84
N ARG A 197 13.01 -12.22 18.47
CA ARG A 197 12.74 -11.81 17.08
C ARG A 197 13.96 -11.17 16.43
N THR A 198 14.65 -10.30 17.15
CA THR A 198 15.82 -9.57 16.64
C THR A 198 17.06 -10.45 16.52
N ALA A 199 17.17 -11.47 17.38
CA ALA A 199 18.30 -12.41 17.38
C ALA A 199 18.10 -13.63 16.46
N MET A 200 16.95 -13.76 15.81
CA MET A 200 16.59 -14.90 14.98
C MET A 200 17.22 -14.90 13.57
N GLY A 201 17.42 -16.10 13.02
CA GLY A 201 17.88 -16.32 11.66
C GLY A 201 19.37 -16.07 11.42
N ILE A 202 19.81 -16.22 10.17
CA ILE A 202 21.23 -16.13 9.78
C ILE A 202 21.83 -14.75 10.09
N ARG A 203 21.01 -13.68 9.97
CA ARG A 203 21.42 -12.30 10.29
C ARG A 203 21.19 -11.92 11.75
N GLY A 204 20.64 -12.82 12.57
CA GLY A 204 20.26 -12.57 13.97
C GLY A 204 21.37 -11.98 14.83
N PRO A 205 22.59 -12.57 14.88
CA PRO A 205 23.70 -12.00 15.65
C PRO A 205 24.07 -10.57 15.25
N PHE A 206 23.98 -10.24 13.95
CA PHE A 206 24.25 -8.89 13.45
C PHE A 206 23.13 -7.92 13.83
N MET A 207 21.87 -8.34 13.72
CA MET A 207 20.70 -7.54 14.10
C MET A 207 20.66 -7.27 15.61
N ALA A 208 20.94 -8.27 16.44
CA ALA A 208 21.04 -8.11 17.89
C ALA A 208 22.17 -7.14 18.27
N ALA A 209 23.35 -7.26 17.65
CA ALA A 209 24.45 -6.32 17.86
C ALA A 209 24.12 -4.89 17.38
N PHE A 210 23.39 -4.75 16.27
CA PHE A 210 22.93 -3.47 15.78
C PHE A 210 21.94 -2.83 16.75
N ALA A 211 20.94 -3.57 17.23
CA ALA A 211 19.99 -3.11 18.23
C ALA A 211 20.68 -2.75 19.57
N GLY A 212 21.74 -3.46 19.94
CA GLY A 212 22.55 -3.13 21.12
C GLY A 212 23.16 -1.72 21.10
N ARG A 213 23.25 -1.05 19.94
CA ARG A 213 23.72 0.34 19.84
C ARG A 213 22.78 1.35 20.51
N TYR A 214 21.51 0.99 20.71
CA TYR A 214 20.58 1.80 21.51
C TYR A 214 20.81 1.62 23.02
N GLY A 215 21.38 0.49 23.46
CA GLY A 215 21.30 0.01 24.85
C GLY A 215 19.97 -0.72 25.13
N PRO A 216 19.78 -1.27 26.34
CA PRO A 216 18.53 -1.95 26.74
C PRO A 216 17.25 -1.16 26.42
N ARG A 217 17.30 0.16 26.59
CA ARG A 217 16.18 1.09 26.36
C ARG A 217 15.58 0.98 24.95
N GLY A 218 16.39 0.61 23.95
CA GLY A 218 15.93 0.51 22.56
C GLY A 218 14.91 -0.60 22.36
N ILE A 219 15.23 -1.82 22.79
CA ILE A 219 14.30 -2.96 22.65
C ILE A 219 13.10 -2.80 23.59
N GLU A 220 13.29 -2.23 24.78
CA GLU A 220 12.19 -1.90 25.70
C GLU A 220 11.16 -0.97 25.05
N MET A 221 11.61 0.10 24.38
CA MET A 221 10.72 1.02 23.65
C MET A 221 9.90 0.31 22.57
N TYR A 222 10.52 -0.61 21.83
CA TYR A 222 9.84 -1.39 20.80
C TYR A 222 8.85 -2.40 21.37
N ALA A 223 9.21 -3.04 22.48
CA ALA A 223 8.32 -3.92 23.22
C ALA A 223 7.10 -3.18 23.77
N ASP A 224 7.31 -2.06 24.46
CA ASP A 224 6.25 -1.18 24.95
C ASP A 224 5.31 -0.73 23.83
N TRP A 225 5.86 -0.29 22.70
CA TRP A 225 5.09 0.12 21.53
C TRP A 225 4.20 -1.01 21.00
N THR A 226 4.70 -2.24 20.91
CA THR A 226 3.88 -3.39 20.50
C THR A 226 2.84 -3.77 21.56
N ASP A 227 3.20 -3.73 22.84
CA ASP A 227 2.31 -4.08 23.94
C ASP A 227 1.15 -3.09 24.05
N ARG A 228 1.40 -1.77 23.88
CA ARG A 228 0.34 -0.76 23.82
C ARG A 228 -0.60 -0.95 22.63
N ILE A 229 -0.07 -1.27 21.45
CA ILE A 229 -0.88 -1.60 20.27
C ILE A 229 -1.75 -2.83 20.55
N ALA A 230 -1.19 -3.88 21.17
CA ALA A 230 -1.93 -5.07 21.55
C ALA A 230 -3.02 -4.77 22.59
N ALA A 231 -2.80 -3.79 23.47
CA ALA A 231 -3.79 -3.29 24.42
C ALA A 231 -4.86 -2.37 23.79
N GLY A 232 -4.81 -2.12 22.48
CA GLY A 232 -5.82 -1.37 21.73
C GLY A 232 -5.45 0.08 21.44
N GLU A 233 -4.20 0.49 21.69
CA GLU A 233 -3.72 1.81 21.24
C GLU A 233 -3.71 1.87 19.70
N VAL A 234 -4.24 2.97 19.15
CA VAL A 234 -4.27 3.23 17.72
C VAL A 234 -3.70 4.62 17.43
N PRO A 235 -3.00 4.81 16.30
CA PRO A 235 -2.59 6.15 15.91
C PRO A 235 -3.82 7.01 15.57
N PRO A 236 -3.67 8.35 15.60
CA PRO A 236 -4.72 9.25 15.15
C PRO A 236 -5.18 8.91 13.73
N THR A 237 -6.48 9.06 13.45
CA THR A 237 -7.02 8.84 12.12
C THR A 237 -6.30 9.72 11.10
N PRO A 238 -5.67 9.14 10.07
CA PRO A 238 -5.07 9.92 9.00
C PRO A 238 -6.13 10.72 8.25
N PRO A 239 -5.80 11.92 7.75
CA PRO A 239 -6.71 12.64 6.86
C PRO A 239 -6.89 11.85 5.55
N ARG A 240 -8.10 11.86 5.02
CA ARG A 240 -8.37 11.39 3.65
C ARG A 240 -7.86 12.42 2.63
N PRO A 241 -7.44 12.01 1.42
CA PRO A 241 -7.11 12.94 0.36
C PRO A 241 -8.24 13.93 0.09
N SER A 242 -7.88 15.19 -0.11
CA SER A 242 -8.85 16.27 -0.37
C SER A 242 -8.34 17.24 -1.44
N GLY A 243 -9.27 17.97 -2.08
CA GLY A 243 -8.92 18.91 -3.13
C GLY A 243 -8.09 18.27 -4.24
N ILE A 244 -6.93 18.86 -4.56
CA ILE A 244 -6.07 18.42 -5.66
C ILE A 244 -5.41 17.06 -5.41
N GLU A 245 -5.31 16.60 -4.17
CA GLU A 245 -4.73 15.30 -3.81
C GLU A 245 -5.55 14.11 -4.35
N ARG A 246 -6.80 14.36 -4.72
CA ARG A 246 -7.69 13.35 -5.33
C ARG A 246 -7.43 13.15 -6.81
N ASN A 247 -6.70 14.06 -7.46
CA ASN A 247 -6.38 14.00 -8.88
C ASN A 247 -5.17 13.09 -9.15
N ILE A 248 -5.10 11.96 -8.44
CA ILE A 248 -4.04 10.96 -8.61
C ILE A 248 -4.61 9.75 -9.33
N VAL A 249 -3.81 9.26 -10.28
CA VAL A 249 -4.03 7.97 -10.94
C VAL A 249 -2.74 7.19 -10.80
N ILE A 250 -2.79 6.11 -10.04
CA ILE A 250 -1.63 5.24 -9.82
C ILE A 250 -1.81 4.02 -10.73
N THR A 251 -0.81 3.73 -11.55
CA THR A 251 -0.73 2.50 -12.34
C THR A 251 0.50 1.73 -11.87
N GLN A 252 0.31 0.50 -11.44
CA GLN A 252 1.36 -0.38 -10.95
C GLN A 252 1.41 -1.64 -11.80
N TRP A 253 2.64 -2.12 -12.01
CA TRP A 253 2.93 -3.40 -12.65
C TRP A 253 3.94 -4.11 -11.77
N ASP A 254 3.70 -5.38 -11.50
CA ASP A 254 4.66 -6.19 -10.75
C ASP A 254 5.97 -6.32 -11.54
N TRP A 255 7.09 -6.11 -10.85
CA TRP A 255 8.40 -6.17 -11.49
C TRP A 255 9.23 -7.40 -11.08
N GLY A 256 8.63 -8.31 -10.32
CA GLY A 256 9.31 -9.50 -9.83
C GLY A 256 8.33 -10.58 -9.41
N ASN A 257 8.88 -11.62 -8.80
CA ASN A 257 8.13 -12.69 -8.17
C ASN A 257 8.52 -12.79 -6.68
N GLU A 258 7.92 -13.75 -5.99
CA GLU A 258 8.13 -14.01 -4.55
C GLU A 258 9.60 -14.23 -4.14
N SER A 259 10.50 -14.52 -5.09
CA SER A 259 11.93 -14.73 -4.85
C SER A 259 12.84 -13.59 -5.34
N SER A 260 12.26 -12.50 -5.85
CA SER A 260 13.01 -11.39 -6.43
C SER A 260 13.50 -10.40 -5.35
N TYR A 261 14.76 -9.97 -5.45
CA TYR A 261 15.35 -8.92 -4.61
C TYR A 261 15.77 -7.74 -5.48
N ILE A 262 14.83 -6.80 -5.68
CA ILE A 262 15.04 -5.60 -6.49
C ILE A 262 15.45 -4.47 -5.56
N HIS A 263 16.58 -3.82 -5.86
CA HIS A 263 17.12 -2.69 -5.08
C HIS A 263 17.21 -1.39 -5.88
N ASP A 264 17.32 -1.49 -7.22
CA ASP A 264 17.40 -0.34 -8.11
C ASP A 264 16.43 -0.48 -9.29
N GLU A 265 15.80 0.64 -9.65
CA GLU A 265 15.04 0.81 -10.89
C GLU A 265 15.86 1.64 -11.88
N PHE A 266 15.93 1.18 -13.13
CA PHE A 266 16.24 2.07 -14.24
C PHE A 266 15.13 1.97 -15.29
N ASN A 267 14.44 3.09 -15.52
CA ASN A 267 13.37 3.18 -16.51
C ASN A 267 13.77 4.23 -17.57
N ASN A 268 13.94 3.77 -18.80
CA ASN A 268 14.01 4.67 -19.95
C ASN A 268 12.60 4.80 -20.52
N ARG A 269 11.98 5.96 -20.28
CA ARG A 269 10.90 6.44 -21.16
C ARG A 269 11.49 7.37 -22.21
#